data_AF-A0A958MWJ1-F1
#
_entry.id   AF-A0A958MWJ1-F1
#
_cell.length_a   1.000
_cell.length_b   1.000
_cell.length_c   1.000
_cell.angle_alpha   90.00
_cell.angle_beta   90.00
_cell.angle_gamma   90.00
#
_symmetry.space_group_name_H-M   'P 1'
#
loop_
_entity.id
_entity.type
_entity.pdbx_description
1 polymer ?
#
loop_
_entity_poly.entity_id
_entity_poly.type
_entity_poly.pdbx_seq_one_letter_code
_entity_poly.pdbx_strand_id
1 'polypeptide(L)'
;MKAPLLISALILSAVVQVACTKPQGSQETKGEILEWSPRPQLNCGTYVLNGQIRLNEQGHYVLVVRPDSPSAFDVVLLGGDQIQLMDRQGTLVAAKVYFPQPSQDNRVAMAYLEDIRKGDPRQHNPVRLQAEACGQKDRFRAH
;
A
#
# COMPACT_ATOMS: atom_id res chain seq x y z
N MET A 1 -49.57 -0.70 -61.19
CA MET A 1 -49.22 -2.04 -61.70
C MET A 1 -47.72 -2.25 -61.58
N LYS A 2 -47.34 -3.41 -61.03
CA LYS A 2 -46.08 -4.16 -61.23
C LYS A 2 -44.78 -3.62 -60.58
N ALA A 3 -44.41 -4.36 -59.53
CA ALA A 3 -43.13 -4.53 -58.85
C ALA A 3 -42.06 -5.20 -59.77
N PRO A 4 -40.99 -5.83 -59.24
CA PRO A 4 -39.87 -5.38 -58.38
C PRO A 4 -38.50 -5.77 -59.00
N LEU A 5 -37.37 -5.48 -58.34
CA LEU A 5 -36.10 -6.24 -58.41
C LEU A 5 -35.17 -5.69 -57.31
N LEU A 6 -35.14 -6.27 -56.10
CA LEU A 6 -34.26 -7.38 -55.66
C LEU A 6 -32.81 -7.27 -56.15
N ILE A 7 -31.95 -6.70 -55.30
CA ILE A 7 -30.53 -7.08 -55.24
C ILE A 7 -30.17 -7.26 -53.77
N SER A 8 -30.07 -8.52 -53.37
CA SER A 8 -29.32 -9.01 -52.22
C SER A 8 -27.84 -8.80 -52.46
N ALA A 9 -27.08 -8.36 -51.46
CA ALA A 9 -25.70 -8.82 -51.25
C ALA A 9 -25.09 -8.33 -49.94
N LEU A 10 -24.73 -9.31 -49.12
CA LEU A 10 -23.55 -9.37 -48.25
C LEU A 10 -23.47 -8.44 -47.03
N ILE A 11 -24.08 -8.98 -45.97
CA ILE A 11 -23.64 -8.88 -44.58
C ILE A 11 -22.16 -9.31 -44.50
N LEU A 12 -21.25 -8.34 -44.32
CA LEU A 12 -19.93 -8.61 -43.75
C LEU A 12 -19.99 -8.31 -42.26
N SER A 13 -20.33 -9.33 -41.48
CA SER A 13 -20.18 -9.32 -40.03
C SER A 13 -18.70 -9.30 -39.69
N ALA A 14 -18.11 -8.11 -39.61
CA ALA A 14 -16.87 -7.93 -38.87
C ALA A 14 -17.23 -8.08 -37.38
N VAL A 15 -17.21 -9.33 -36.91
CA VAL A 15 -17.11 -9.61 -35.48
C VAL A 15 -15.72 -9.14 -35.08
N VAL A 16 -15.62 -7.86 -34.73
CA VAL A 16 -14.48 -7.35 -33.98
C VAL A 16 -14.56 -8.10 -32.66
N GLN A 17 -13.77 -9.17 -32.57
CA GLN A 17 -13.40 -9.77 -31.30
C GLN A 17 -12.72 -8.66 -30.52
N VAL A 18 -13.51 -7.93 -29.73
CA VAL A 18 -13.00 -7.23 -28.56
C VAL A 18 -12.45 -8.35 -27.70
N ALA A 19 -11.17 -8.63 -27.91
CA ALA A 19 -10.36 -9.35 -26.95
C ALA A 19 -10.45 -8.51 -25.68
N CYS A 20 -11.40 -8.88 -24.82
CA CYS A 20 -11.34 -8.59 -23.41
C CYS A 20 -10.05 -9.25 -22.94
N THR A 21 -8.93 -8.54 -23.09
CA THR A 21 -7.73 -8.75 -22.30
C THR A 21 -8.20 -8.60 -20.86
N LYS A 22 -8.54 -9.74 -20.26
CA LYS A 22 -8.71 -9.90 -18.82
C LYS A 22 -7.53 -9.15 -18.21
N PRO A 23 -7.75 -8.12 -17.37
CA PRO A 23 -6.64 -7.48 -16.69
C PRO A 23 -5.90 -8.61 -15.96
N GLN A 24 -4.65 -8.76 -16.37
CA GLN A 24 -3.69 -9.71 -15.85
C GLN A 24 -3.77 -9.61 -14.34
N GLY A 25 -4.23 -10.69 -13.71
CA GLY A 25 -4.42 -10.75 -12.27
C GLY A 25 -3.14 -10.28 -11.62
N SER A 26 -3.21 -9.12 -10.97
CA SER A 26 -2.21 -8.67 -10.02
C SER A 26 -1.96 -9.86 -9.11
N GLN A 27 -0.76 -10.43 -9.17
CA GLN A 27 -0.32 -11.39 -8.16
C GLN A 27 -0.31 -10.62 -6.84
N GLU A 28 -1.45 -10.61 -6.15
CA GLU A 28 -1.51 -10.18 -4.76
C GLU A 28 -0.53 -11.07 -4.01
N THR A 29 0.63 -10.50 -3.67
CA THR A 29 1.57 -11.14 -2.77
C THR A 29 0.79 -11.39 -1.48
N LYS A 30 0.44 -12.66 -1.22
CA LYS A 30 -0.37 -13.05 -0.06
C LYS A 30 0.45 -12.74 1.19
N GLY A 31 0.20 -11.59 1.78
CA GLY A 31 0.89 -11.14 2.98
C GLY A 31 0.53 -12.00 4.20
N GLU A 32 1.46 -12.07 5.14
CA GLU A 32 1.26 -12.70 6.44
C GLU A 32 0.70 -11.67 7.42
N ILE A 33 -0.47 -11.95 8.00
CA ILE A 33 -1.02 -11.14 9.08
C ILE A 33 -0.24 -11.46 10.35
N LEU A 34 0.39 -10.46 10.94
CA LEU A 34 1.09 -10.61 12.20
C LEU A 34 0.16 -10.32 13.37
N GLU A 35 0.19 -11.17 14.39
CA GLU A 35 -0.51 -10.90 15.65
C GLU A 35 0.11 -9.69 16.34
N TRP A 36 -0.74 -8.77 16.80
CA TRP A 36 -0.27 -7.56 17.46
C TRP A 36 0.19 -7.85 18.90
N SER A 37 1.41 -7.47 19.21
CA SER A 37 1.94 -7.42 20.57
C SER A 37 1.93 -5.97 21.09
N PRO A 38 1.69 -5.73 22.39
CA PRO A 38 1.88 -4.41 22.99
C PRO A 38 3.30 -3.84 22.84
N ARG A 39 4.27 -4.70 22.51
CA ARG A 39 5.66 -4.37 22.16
C ARG A 39 5.98 -5.06 20.84
N PRO A 40 5.52 -4.51 19.70
CA PRO A 40 5.74 -5.15 18.41
C PRO A 40 7.22 -5.06 18.05
N GLN A 41 7.86 -6.22 17.81
CA GLN A 41 9.20 -6.28 17.24
C GLN A 41 9.07 -6.57 15.75
N LEU A 42 9.22 -5.53 14.94
CA LEU A 42 9.21 -5.64 13.48
C LEU A 42 10.62 -5.95 13.00
N ASN A 43 10.76 -7.11 12.36
CA ASN A 43 12.00 -7.50 11.69
C ASN A 43 12.16 -6.76 10.35
N CYS A 44 13.31 -6.96 9.70
CA CYS A 44 13.58 -6.40 8.39
C CYS A 44 12.62 -6.94 7.32
N GLY A 45 12.13 -6.04 6.47
CA GLY A 45 11.18 -6.39 5.41
C GLY A 45 10.15 -5.32 5.12
N THR A 46 9.21 -5.69 4.26
CA THR A 46 8.16 -4.81 3.75
C THR A 46 6.82 -5.14 4.40
N TYR A 47 6.14 -4.12 4.91
CA TYR A 47 4.92 -4.22 5.70
C TYR A 47 3.86 -3.25 5.19
N VAL A 48 2.60 -3.62 5.35
CA VAL A 48 1.48 -2.67 5.30
C VAL A 48 1.02 -2.42 6.73
N LEU A 49 1.09 -1.16 7.14
CA LEU A 49 0.70 -0.69 8.46
C LEU A 49 -0.49 0.26 8.32
N ASN A 50 -1.52 0.06 9.14
CA ASN A 50 -2.64 1.00 9.25
C ASN A 50 -2.46 1.90 10.46
N GLY A 51 -2.59 3.21 10.27
CA GLY A 51 -2.38 4.19 11.34
C GLY A 51 -2.79 5.59 10.93
N GLN A 52 -2.59 6.55 11.83
CA GLN A 52 -2.84 7.97 11.55
C GLN A 52 -1.52 8.69 11.31
N ILE A 53 -1.48 9.53 10.26
CA ILE A 53 -0.33 10.41 10.03
C ILE A 53 -0.39 11.60 10.97
N ARG A 54 0.75 11.91 11.60
CA ARG A 54 0.96 13.09 12.45
C ARG A 54 2.35 13.67 12.19
N LEU A 55 2.57 14.91 12.63
CA LEU A 55 3.92 15.45 12.81
C LEU A 55 4.32 15.26 14.27
N ASN A 56 5.55 14.80 14.50
CA ASN A 56 6.14 14.83 15.84
C ASN A 56 6.73 16.21 16.16
N GLU A 57 7.24 16.39 17.38
CA GLU A 57 7.85 17.65 17.84
C GLU A 57 9.08 18.08 17.02
N GLN A 58 9.71 17.15 16.30
CA GLN A 58 10.86 17.40 15.43
C GLN A 58 10.46 17.77 14.00
N GLY A 59 9.16 17.80 13.69
CA GLY A 59 8.65 18.05 12.34
C GLY A 59 8.77 16.86 11.39
N HIS A 60 9.02 15.65 11.91
CA HIS A 60 9.00 14.43 11.11
C HIS A 60 7.58 13.89 10.96
N TYR A 61 7.24 13.38 9.78
CA TYR A 61 6.02 12.62 9.60
C TYR A 61 6.13 11.26 10.31
N VAL A 62 5.14 10.97 11.13
CA VAL A 62 5.03 9.75 11.91
C VAL A 62 3.70 9.08 11.61
N LEU A 63 3.73 7.80 11.31
CA LEU A 63 2.56 6.94 11.30
C LEU A 63 2.34 6.40 12.72
N VAL A 64 1.29 6.88 13.38
CA VAL A 64 0.86 6.36 14.68
C VAL A 64 -0.02 5.14 14.44
N VAL A 65 0.54 3.96 14.70
CA VAL A 65 -0.16 2.67 14.56
C VAL A 65 -0.98 2.42 15.82
N ARG A 66 -2.26 2.07 15.65
CA ARG A 66 -3.26 1.94 16.73
C ARG A 66 -3.31 3.19 17.63
N PRO A 67 -3.62 4.36 17.08
CA PRO A 67 -3.59 5.64 17.80
C PRO A 67 -4.53 5.70 19.02
N ASP A 68 -5.60 4.92 19.00
CA ASP A 68 -6.58 4.85 20.10
C ASP A 68 -6.26 3.75 21.14
N SER A 69 -5.07 3.16 21.11
CA SER A 69 -4.65 2.06 21.97
C SER A 69 -3.59 2.50 22.99
N PRO A 70 -3.60 1.94 24.23
CA PRO A 70 -2.51 2.17 25.19
C PRO A 70 -1.16 1.60 24.73
N SER A 71 -1.16 0.78 23.68
CA SER A 71 0.04 0.25 23.01
C SER A 71 0.22 0.85 21.62
N ALA A 72 0.01 2.16 21.48
CA ALA A 72 0.33 2.87 20.25
C ALA A 72 1.83 2.75 19.93
N PHE A 73 2.13 2.68 18.64
CA PHE A 73 3.49 2.50 18.13
C PHE A 73 3.76 3.48 16.99
N ASP A 74 4.84 4.23 17.11
CA ASP A 74 5.18 5.30 16.19
C ASP A 74 6.20 4.80 15.15
N VAL A 75 5.88 5.03 13.87
CA VAL A 75 6.81 4.76 12.77
C VAL A 75 7.17 6.08 12.11
N VAL A 76 8.41 6.52 12.29
CA VAL A 76 8.98 7.67 11.59
C VAL A 76 9.15 7.29 10.12
N LEU A 77 8.51 8.05 9.24
CA LEU A 77 8.50 7.81 7.81
C LEU A 77 9.67 8.54 7.15
N LEU A 78 10.53 7.79 6.47
CA LEU A 78 11.69 8.30 5.74
C LEU A 78 11.37 8.35 4.24
N GLY A 79 11.51 9.54 3.64
CA GLY A 79 11.25 9.76 2.22
C GLY A 79 9.77 9.66 1.84
N GLY A 80 9.52 9.53 0.53
CA GLY A 80 8.19 9.51 -0.07
C GLY A 80 7.82 10.85 -0.73
N ASP A 81 7.26 10.75 -1.93
CA ASP A 81 6.78 11.83 -2.80
C ASP A 81 5.28 12.11 -2.64
N GLN A 82 4.57 11.30 -1.83
CA GLN A 82 3.12 11.36 -1.66
C GLN A 82 2.65 12.36 -0.59
N ILE A 83 3.13 13.60 -0.70
CA ILE A 83 2.92 14.72 0.25
C ILE A 83 1.43 14.97 0.56
N GLN A 84 0.53 14.85 -0.42
CA GLN A 84 -0.89 15.24 -0.25
C GLN A 84 -1.67 14.46 0.82
N LEU A 85 -1.41 13.16 0.99
CA LEU A 85 -2.04 12.37 2.05
C LEU A 85 -1.35 12.56 3.39
N MET A 86 -0.06 12.90 3.37
CA MET A 86 0.73 13.15 4.57
C MET A 86 0.37 14.50 5.21
N ASP A 87 -0.02 15.51 4.41
CA ASP A 87 -0.44 16.82 4.89
C ASP A 87 -1.79 16.83 5.63
N ARG A 88 -2.62 15.80 5.43
CA ARG A 88 -3.91 15.65 6.11
C ARG A 88 -3.74 14.95 7.45
N GLN A 89 -3.16 15.65 8.42
CA GLN A 89 -2.96 15.12 9.78
C GLN A 89 -4.24 14.51 10.37
N GLY A 90 -4.08 13.41 11.12
CA GLY A 90 -5.20 12.68 11.72
C GLY A 90 -5.97 11.77 10.75
N THR A 91 -5.60 11.74 9.46
CA THR A 91 -6.21 10.82 8.49
C THR A 91 -5.70 9.41 8.73
N LEU A 92 -6.63 8.44 8.78
CA LEU A 92 -6.30 7.02 8.78
C LEU A 92 -5.80 6.58 7.39
N VAL A 93 -4.61 6.00 7.35
CA VAL A 93 -3.93 5.55 6.14
C VAL A 93 -3.45 4.11 6.29
N ALA A 94 -3.32 3.42 5.16
CA ALA A 94 -2.52 2.21 5.02
C ALA A 94 -1.21 2.60 4.34
N ALA A 95 -0.10 2.51 5.05
CA ALA A 95 1.24 2.80 4.53
C ALA A 95 1.98 1.50 4.24
N LYS A 96 2.50 1.36 3.02
CA LYS A 96 3.48 0.34 2.67
C LYS A 96 4.85 0.88 3.02
N VAL A 97 5.52 0.21 3.95
CA VAL A 97 6.80 0.66 4.51
C VAL A 97 7.82 -0.45 4.49
N TYR A 98 9.08 -0.07 4.31
CA TYR A 98 10.23 -0.97 4.39
C TYR A 98 11.06 -0.67 5.63
N PHE A 99 11.28 -1.68 6.46
CA PHE A 99 12.18 -1.64 7.60
C PHE A 99 13.56 -2.14 7.20
N PRO A 100 14.58 -1.27 7.10
CA PRO A 100 15.94 -1.66 6.73
C PRO A 100 16.68 -2.35 7.87
N GLN A 101 16.19 -2.22 9.10
CA GLN A 101 16.77 -2.78 10.31
C GLN A 101 15.64 -3.16 11.28
N PRO A 102 15.87 -4.10 12.21
CA PRO A 102 14.86 -4.47 13.19
C PRO A 102 14.53 -3.28 14.09
N SER A 103 13.28 -3.14 14.50
CA SER A 103 12.88 -2.13 15.49
C SER A 103 13.54 -2.46 16.84
N GLN A 104 14.48 -1.62 17.29
CA GLN A 104 15.16 -1.79 18.58
C GLN A 104 14.34 -1.25 19.74
N ASP A 105 13.52 -0.22 19.48
CA ASP A 105 12.61 0.36 20.45
C ASP A 105 11.19 -0.17 20.17
N ASN A 106 10.49 -0.49 21.25
CA ASN A 106 9.11 -0.98 21.21
C ASN A 106 8.09 0.15 21.02
N ARG A 107 8.53 1.42 20.99
CA ARG A 107 7.68 2.60 20.83
C ARG A 107 7.93 3.34 19.53
N VAL A 108 9.16 3.34 19.03
CA VAL A 108 9.53 4.11 17.85
C VAL A 108 10.36 3.25 16.89
N ALA A 109 9.97 3.22 15.63
CA ALA A 109 10.79 2.67 14.56
C ALA A 109 10.93 3.63 13.40
N MET A 110 11.93 3.39 12.55
CA MET A 110 12.17 4.17 11.34
C MET A 110 12.00 3.25 10.14
N ALA A 111 11.21 3.69 9.17
CA ALA A 111 10.94 2.93 7.96
C ALA A 111 10.90 3.85 6.74
N TYR A 112 11.33 3.33 5.60
CA TYR A 112 11.16 4.03 4.34
C TYR A 112 9.72 3.88 3.87
N LEU A 113 9.10 5.00 3.47
CA LEU A 113 7.77 4.98 2.89
C LEU A 113 7.87 4.58 1.41
N GLU A 114 7.19 3.49 1.04
CA GLU A 114 7.10 3.06 -0.37
C GLU A 114 5.80 3.54 -1.03
N ASP A 115 4.68 3.46 -0.31
CA ASP A 115 3.37 3.83 -0.83
C ASP A 115 2.41 4.19 0.33
N ILE A 116 1.42 5.04 0.07
CA ILE A 116 0.42 5.44 1.07
C ILE A 116 -0.95 5.56 0.41
N ARG A 117 -1.95 4.98 1.06
CA ARG A 117 -3.35 5.03 0.60
C ARG A 117 -4.29 5.21 1.77
N LYS A 118 -5.56 5.48 1.48
CA LYS A 118 -6.61 5.54 2.50
C LYS A 118 -6.69 4.20 3.25
N GLY A 119 -6.70 4.25 4.58
CA GLY A 119 -6.72 3.06 5.43
C GLY A 119 -8.11 2.45 5.59
N ASP A 120 -8.18 1.15 5.90
CA ASP A 120 -9.40 0.48 6.35
C ASP A 120 -9.47 0.55 7.89
N PRO A 121 -10.49 1.17 8.49
CA PRO A 121 -10.64 1.26 9.94
C PRO A 121 -10.76 -0.10 10.64
N ARG A 122 -11.03 -1.19 9.92
CA ARG A 122 -11.13 -2.55 10.48
C ARG A 122 -9.80 -3.28 10.52
N GLN A 123 -8.78 -2.79 9.82
CA GLN A 123 -7.49 -3.46 9.73
C GLN A 123 -6.53 -2.86 10.75
N HIS A 124 -6.27 -3.57 11.85
CA HIS A 124 -5.38 -3.09 12.91
C HIS A 124 -4.04 -3.83 12.98
N ASN A 125 -3.92 -4.95 12.26
CA ASN A 125 -2.72 -5.77 12.27
C ASN A 125 -1.79 -5.39 11.12
N PRO A 126 -0.46 -5.33 11.37
CA PRO A 126 0.55 -5.33 10.33
C PRO A 126 0.37 -6.52 9.41
N VAL A 127 0.54 -6.27 8.12
CA VAL A 127 0.64 -7.33 7.13
C VAL A 127 2.05 -7.32 6.58
N ARG A 128 2.82 -8.36 6.87
CA ARG A 128 4.14 -8.54 6.29
C ARG A 128 3.97 -9.06 4.87
N LEU A 129 4.31 -8.23 3.89
CA LEU A 129 4.27 -8.61 2.48
C LEU A 129 5.48 -9.45 2.10
N GLN A 130 6.65 -9.09 2.65
CA GLN A 130 7.91 -9.73 2.32
C GLN A 130 8.89 -9.62 3.49
N ALA A 131 9.49 -10.75 3.89
CA ALA A 131 10.65 -10.75 4.78
C ALA A 131 11.92 -10.53 3.96
N GLU A 132 12.84 -9.70 4.45
CA GLU A 132 14.05 -9.33 3.70
C GLU A 132 15.26 -9.28 4.62
N ALA A 133 16.46 -9.39 4.03
CA ALA A 133 17.69 -9.17 4.77
C ALA A 133 17.79 -7.69 5.17
N CYS A 134 18.33 -7.43 6.37
CA CYS A 134 18.57 -6.07 6.83
C CYS A 134 19.63 -5.37 5.97
N GLY A 135 19.52 -4.05 5.86
CA GLY A 135 20.53 -3.19 5.22
C GLY A 135 20.48 -3.18 3.69
N GLN A 136 19.42 -3.68 3.05
CA GLN A 136 19.27 -3.57 1.60
C GLN A 136 18.95 -2.11 1.20
N LYS A 137 20.00 -1.31 1.00
CA LYS A 137 19.93 0.11 0.61
C LYS A 137 19.53 0.31 -0.85
N ASP A 138 19.66 -0.70 -1.69
CA ASP A 138 19.57 -0.55 -3.15
C ASP A 138 18.14 -0.31 -3.66
N ARG A 139 17.10 -0.51 -2.83
CA ARG A 139 15.70 -0.18 -3.17
C ARG A 139 15.38 1.32 -3.17
N PHE A 140 16.17 2.14 -2.47
CA PHE A 140 15.86 3.57 -2.24
C PHE A 140 16.93 4.51 -2.79
N ARG A 141 17.79 4.05 -3.71
CA ARG A 141 18.61 4.97 -4.50
C ARG A 141 17.66 5.79 -5.38
N ALA A 142 17.52 7.06 -5.01
CA ALA A 142 16.65 8.05 -5.62
C ALA A 142 16.64 7.98 -7.15
N HIS A 143 15.43 7.96 -7.70
CA HIS A 143 15.14 8.55 -9.01
C HIS A 143 15.11 10.07 -8.88
#